data_AF-A0A2E9J2E9-F1
#
_entry.id   AF-A0A2E9J2E9-F1
#
_cell.length_a   1.000
_cell.length_b   1.000
_cell.length_c   1.000
_cell.angle_alpha   90.00
_cell.angle_beta   90.00
_cell.angle_gamma   90.00
#
_symmetry.space_group_name_H-M   'P 1'
#
loop_
_entity.id
_entity.type
_entity.pdbx_description
1 polymer ?
#
loop_
_entity_poly.entity_id
_entity_poly.type
_entity_poly.pdbx_seq_one_letter_code
_entity_poly.pdbx_strand_id
1 'polypeptide(L)'
;MISGIVLLLTSGFWIGTASAASLQSVNPVAMECFRLDRIASCQSALIRAEELQRRAASMDRYPCQTMLLGLQSDLVMVQLSAGRGKKAVDFLTDVNRQCRGF
;
A
#
# COMPACT_ATOMS: atom_id res chain seq x y z
N MET A 1 -4.96 -17.33 54.98
CA MET A 1 -5.35 -16.60 53.76
C MET A 1 -4.87 -17.43 52.57
N ILE A 2 -5.80 -17.96 51.80
CA ILE A 2 -5.57 -18.96 50.75
C ILE A 2 -5.38 -18.23 49.41
N SER A 3 -4.40 -18.69 48.64
CA SER A 3 -4.36 -18.70 47.18
C SER A 3 -4.21 -17.35 46.44
N GLY A 4 -2.99 -17.11 45.96
CA GLY A 4 -2.72 -16.26 44.80
C GLY A 4 -2.25 -17.13 43.63
N ILE A 5 -3.16 -17.93 43.06
CA ILE A 5 -2.89 -18.61 41.79
C ILE A 5 -2.85 -17.53 40.69
N VAL A 6 -1.64 -17.21 40.22
CA VAL A 6 -1.44 -16.42 39.00
C VAL A 6 -1.83 -17.31 37.82
N LEU A 7 -3.09 -17.19 37.40
CA LEU A 7 -3.58 -17.73 36.13
C LEU A 7 -2.91 -16.95 34.99
N LEU A 8 -1.78 -17.47 34.50
CA LEU A 8 -1.22 -17.12 33.19
C LEU A 8 -2.17 -17.67 32.11
N LEU A 9 -3.28 -16.95 31.90
CA LEU A 9 -4.17 -17.18 30.79
C LEU A 9 -3.45 -16.78 29.50
N THR A 10 -3.15 -17.82 28.74
CA THR A 10 -2.90 -17.84 27.30
C THR A 10 -3.74 -16.79 26.57
N SER A 11 -3.18 -15.61 26.33
CA SER A 11 -3.71 -14.69 25.33
C SER A 11 -2.92 -14.94 24.04
N GLY A 12 -3.67 -15.40 23.03
CA GLY A 12 -3.17 -15.86 21.76
C GLY A 12 -2.18 -14.89 21.13
N PHE A 13 -1.11 -15.48 20.63
CA PHE A 13 -0.16 -14.92 19.71
C PHE A 13 -0.89 -14.51 18.43
N TRP A 14 -1.50 -13.33 18.42
CA TRP A 14 -1.89 -12.67 17.18
C TRP A 14 -0.61 -12.12 16.55
N ILE A 15 0.15 -12.98 15.89
CA ILE A 15 1.07 -12.50 14.85
C ILE A 15 0.14 -11.93 13.77
N GLY A 16 -0.07 -10.61 13.80
CA GLY A 16 -0.53 -9.93 12.61
C GLY A 16 0.44 -10.29 11.49
N THR A 17 -0.07 -10.87 10.41
CA THR A 17 0.73 -11.06 9.20
C THR A 17 1.13 -9.68 8.72
N ALA A 18 2.33 -9.24 9.09
CA ALA A 18 2.94 -8.04 8.57
C ALA A 18 3.17 -8.30 7.08
N SER A 19 2.16 -7.98 6.27
CA SER A 19 2.23 -8.13 4.84
C SER A 19 3.28 -7.15 4.36
N ALA A 20 4.43 -7.69 3.94
CA ALA A 20 5.39 -6.96 3.16
C ALA A 20 4.75 -6.64 1.79
N ALA A 21 3.85 -5.65 1.72
CA ALA A 21 3.45 -5.08 0.44
C ALA A 21 4.71 -4.52 -0.22
N SER A 22 5.22 -5.35 -1.11
CA SER A 22 6.25 -5.03 -2.06
C SER A 22 5.62 -4.31 -3.22
N LEU A 23 6.45 -3.65 -4.01
CA LEU A 23 5.96 -2.93 -5.17
C LEU A 23 5.30 -3.85 -6.22
N GLN A 24 5.68 -5.14 -6.21
CA GLN A 24 5.06 -6.20 -7.01
C GLN A 24 3.58 -6.43 -6.64
N SER A 25 3.18 -6.11 -5.41
CA SER A 25 1.79 -6.20 -4.96
C SER A 25 0.95 -4.98 -5.34
N VAL A 26 1.55 -3.80 -5.53
CA VAL A 26 0.85 -2.55 -5.86
C VAL A 26 0.56 -2.45 -7.37
N ASN A 27 1.54 -2.82 -8.20
CA ASN A 27 1.48 -2.64 -9.64
C ASN A 27 0.26 -3.30 -10.33
N PRO A 28 -0.08 -4.58 -10.10
CA PRO A 28 -1.21 -5.21 -10.81
C PRO A 28 -2.57 -4.60 -10.45
N VAL A 29 -2.79 -4.21 -9.20
CA VAL A 29 -4.06 -3.61 -8.77
C VAL A 29 -4.20 -2.15 -9.16
N ALA A 30 -3.09 -1.40 -9.20
CA ALA A 30 -3.07 -0.03 -9.72
C ALA A 30 -3.32 0.01 -11.24
N MET A 31 -2.76 -0.95 -11.98
CA MET A 31 -2.98 -1.07 -13.41
C MET A 31 -4.42 -1.45 -13.76
N GLU A 32 -5.04 -2.31 -12.95
CA GLU A 32 -6.47 -2.63 -13.06
C GLU A 32 -7.34 -1.40 -12.77
N CYS A 33 -7.02 -0.63 -11.72
CA CYS A 33 -7.70 0.63 -11.41
C CYS A 33 -7.62 1.60 -12.60
N PHE A 34 -6.44 1.86 -13.13
CA PHE A 34 -6.24 2.84 -14.21
C PHE A 34 -6.83 2.44 -15.57
N ARG A 35 -7.09 1.13 -15.79
CA ARG A 35 -7.59 0.63 -17.07
C ARG A 35 -9.09 0.39 -17.07
N LEU A 36 -9.62 -0.11 -15.95
CA LEU A 36 -11.01 -0.53 -15.87
C LEU A 36 -11.86 0.41 -15.02
N ASP A 37 -11.27 1.45 -14.42
CA ASP A 37 -11.91 2.40 -13.51
C ASP A 37 -12.75 1.72 -12.40
N ARG A 38 -12.34 0.50 -12.01
CA ARG A 38 -13.03 -0.26 -10.97
C ARG A 38 -12.67 0.30 -9.61
N ILE A 39 -13.64 0.89 -8.93
CA ILE A 39 -13.49 1.49 -7.59
C ILE A 39 -12.84 0.51 -6.59
N ALA A 40 -13.25 -0.76 -6.60
CA ALA A 40 -12.68 -1.78 -5.72
C ALA A 40 -11.17 -2.02 -5.97
N SER A 41 -10.75 -2.00 -7.24
CA SER A 41 -9.33 -2.11 -7.62
C SER A 41 -8.55 -0.88 -7.19
N CYS A 42 -9.12 0.32 -7.35
CA CYS A 42 -8.51 1.57 -6.90
C CYS A 42 -8.34 1.62 -5.37
N GLN A 43 -9.33 1.12 -4.62
CA GLN A 43 -9.25 1.06 -3.17
C GLN A 43 -8.20 0.05 -2.70
N SER A 44 -8.12 -1.12 -3.33
CA SER A 44 -7.06 -2.10 -3.05
C SER A 44 -5.68 -1.54 -3.37
N ALA A 45 -5.54 -0.83 -4.49
CA ALA A 45 -4.29 -0.18 -4.87
C ALA A 45 -3.89 0.93 -3.89
N LEU A 46 -4.84 1.72 -3.38
CA LEU A 46 -4.60 2.76 -2.38
C LEU A 46 -4.01 2.17 -1.10
N ILE A 47 -4.64 1.13 -0.56
CA ILE A 47 -4.19 0.48 0.68
C ILE A 47 -2.76 -0.07 0.51
N ARG A 48 -2.49 -0.78 -0.59
CA ARG A 48 -1.16 -1.33 -0.84
C ARG A 48 -0.10 -0.24 -1.06
N ALA A 49 -0.47 0.85 -1.75
CA ALA A 49 0.43 2.00 -1.95
C ALA A 49 0.75 2.71 -0.63
N GLU A 50 -0.21 2.85 0.28
CA GLU A 50 -0.01 3.43 1.62
C GLU A 50 0.91 2.56 2.48
N GLU A 51 0.71 1.23 2.48
CA GLU A 51 1.59 0.31 3.21
C GLU A 51 3.04 0.38 2.69
N LEU A 52 3.22 0.42 1.38
CA LEU A 52 4.53 0.57 0.76
C LEU A 52 5.14 1.96 1.07
N GLN A 53 4.31 3.01 1.12
CA GLN A 53 4.73 4.37 1.47
C GLN A 53 5.20 4.46 2.92
N ARG A 54 4.53 3.78 3.84
CA ARG A 54 4.96 3.66 5.25
C ARG A 54 6.27 2.91 5.37
N ARG A 55 6.44 1.80 4.64
CA ARG A 55 7.72 1.08 4.57
C ARG A 55 8.85 1.94 4.01
N ALA A 56 8.58 2.70 2.94
CA ALA A 56 9.57 3.59 2.34
C ALA A 56 10.02 4.67 3.34
N ALA A 57 9.08 5.22 4.11
CA ALA A 57 9.38 6.16 5.19
C ALA A 57 10.23 5.52 6.30
N SER A 58 9.90 4.30 6.75
CA SER A 58 10.65 3.62 7.82
C SER A 58 12.07 3.22 7.42
N MET A 59 12.40 3.25 6.13
CA MET A 59 13.74 2.97 5.60
C MET A 59 14.43 4.23 5.05
N ASP A 60 13.93 5.44 5.38
CA ASP A 60 14.45 6.73 4.93
C ASP A 60 14.52 6.88 3.40
N ARG A 61 13.69 6.15 2.66
CA ARG A 61 13.60 6.20 1.19
C ARG A 61 12.58 7.24 0.77
N TYR A 62 12.80 8.47 1.21
CA TYR A 62 11.91 9.61 0.98
C TYR A 62 11.54 9.83 -0.51
N PRO A 63 12.43 9.64 -1.51
CA PRO A 63 12.02 9.76 -2.92
C PRO A 63 10.92 8.76 -3.31
N CYS A 64 11.02 7.52 -2.84
CA CYS A 64 9.99 6.50 -3.09
C CYS A 64 8.70 6.83 -2.33
N GLN A 65 8.81 7.26 -1.07
CA GLN A 65 7.67 7.70 -0.26
C GLN A 65 6.87 8.80 -0.97
N THR A 66 7.53 9.85 -1.45
CA THR A 66 6.88 10.97 -2.13
C THR A 66 6.22 10.54 -3.45
N MET A 67 6.87 9.68 -4.23
CA MET A 67 6.24 9.11 -5.43
C MET A 67 4.98 8.31 -5.11
N LEU A 68 4.97 7.55 -4.02
CA LEU A 68 3.79 6.78 -3.59
C LEU A 68 2.64 7.66 -3.10
N LEU A 69 2.92 8.85 -2.56
CA LEU A 69 1.89 9.86 -2.29
C LEU A 69 1.26 10.38 -3.59
N GLY A 70 2.08 10.61 -4.62
CA GLY A 70 1.60 10.93 -5.97
C GLY A 70 0.78 9.81 -6.60
N LEU A 71 1.12 8.54 -6.31
CA LEU A 71 0.35 7.40 -6.81
C LEU A 71 -1.01 7.30 -6.11
N GLN A 72 -1.04 7.54 -4.80
CA GLN A 72 -2.29 7.57 -4.04
C GLN A 72 -3.24 8.66 -4.54
N SER A 73 -2.71 9.86 -4.84
CA SER A 73 -3.55 10.92 -5.41
C SER A 73 -4.10 10.54 -6.78
N ASP A 74 -3.33 9.90 -7.65
CA ASP A 74 -3.83 9.38 -8.92
C ASP A 74 -4.97 8.39 -8.78
N LEU A 75 -4.84 7.45 -7.84
CA LEU A 75 -5.86 6.44 -7.59
C LEU A 75 -7.16 7.07 -7.07
N VAL A 76 -7.07 8.07 -6.19
CA VAL A 76 -8.23 8.86 -5.75
C VAL A 76 -8.85 9.63 -6.91
N MET A 77 -8.03 10.26 -7.77
CA MET A 77 -8.53 11.02 -8.91
C MET A 77 -9.26 10.13 -9.93
N VAL A 78 -8.85 8.87 -10.11
CA VAL A 78 -9.63 7.90 -10.90
C VAL A 78 -10.98 7.60 -10.27
N GLN A 79 -11.06 7.42 -8.94
CA GLN A 79 -12.34 7.21 -8.25
C GLN A 79 -13.30 8.40 -8.42
N LEU A 80 -12.76 9.61 -8.60
CA LEU A 80 -13.52 10.83 -8.87
C LEU A 80 -13.81 11.06 -10.36
N SER A 81 -13.53 10.09 -11.24
CA SER A 81 -13.63 10.23 -12.71
C SER A 81 -12.83 11.42 -13.27
N ALA A 82 -11.77 11.81 -12.57
CA ALA A 82 -10.87 12.92 -12.90
C ALA A 82 -9.42 12.44 -13.07
N GLY A 83 -9.25 11.14 -13.37
CA GLY A 83 -7.96 10.49 -13.52
C GLY A 83 -7.13 11.05 -14.67
N ARG A 84 -5.81 10.90 -14.59
CA ARG A 84 -4.87 11.37 -15.63
C ARG A 84 -4.76 10.44 -16.84
N GLY A 85 -5.65 9.45 -16.96
CA GLY A 85 -5.68 8.45 -18.02
C GLY A 85 -4.31 7.79 -18.22
N LYS A 86 -3.81 7.78 -19.46
CA LYS A 86 -2.52 7.18 -19.82
C LYS A 86 -1.33 7.68 -18.99
N LYS A 87 -1.34 8.95 -18.54
CA LYS A 87 -0.26 9.52 -17.72
C LYS A 87 -0.14 8.84 -16.35
N ALA A 88 -1.23 8.29 -15.80
CA ALA A 88 -1.19 7.56 -14.54
C ALA A 88 -0.49 6.20 -14.68
N VAL A 89 -0.62 5.55 -15.85
CA VAL A 89 0.09 4.30 -16.18
C VAL A 89 1.58 4.55 -16.39
N ASP A 90 1.93 5.65 -17.05
CA ASP A 90 3.34 6.04 -17.23
C ASP A 90 3.98 6.34 -15.86
N PHE A 91 3.28 7.06 -14.99
CA PHE A 91 3.72 7.35 -13.63
C PHE A 91 3.92 6.08 -12.79
N LEU A 92 3.03 5.08 -12.92
CA LEU A 92 3.19 3.78 -12.26
C LEU A 92 4.48 3.06 -12.69
N THR A 93 4.89 3.24 -13.94
CA THR A 93 6.17 2.69 -14.44
C THR A 93 7.35 3.40 -13.79
N ASP A 94 7.29 4.71 -13.58
CA ASP A 94 8.33 5.48 -12.91
C ASP A 94 8.43 5.12 -11.42
N VAL A 95 7.28 4.96 -10.73
CA VAL A 95 7.23 4.43 -9.36
C VAL A 95 7.93 3.06 -9.30
N ASN A 96 7.63 2.15 -10.24
CA ASN A 96 8.26 0.83 -10.30
C ASN A 96 9.77 0.86 -10.55
N ARG A 97 10.30 1.89 -11.23
CA ARG A 97 11.76 2.06 -11.38
C ARG A 97 12.39 2.65 -10.14
N GLN A 98 11.78 3.68 -9.55
CA GLN A 98 12.37 4.43 -8.44
C GLN A 98 12.31 3.68 -7.11
N CYS A 99 11.26 2.90 -6.90
CA CYS A 99 11.04 2.13 -5.68
C CYS A 99 11.51 0.67 -5.80
N ARG A 100 12.38 0.33 -6.77
CA ARG A 100 12.98 -1.01 -6.85
C ARG A 100 13.72 -1.35 -5.56
N GLY A 101 13.54 -2.58 -5.08
CA GLY A 101 14.13 -3.05 -3.83
C GLY A 101 13.19 -2.94 -2.61
N PHE A 102 11.90 -2.71 -2.85
CA PHE A 102 10.81 -2.82 -1.89
C PHE A 102 9.77 -3.88 -2.29
#